data_AF-A0A559LJM5-F1
#
_entry.id   AF-A0A559LJM5-F1
#
_cell.length_a   1.000
_cell.length_b   1.000
_cell.length_c   1.000
_cell.angle_alpha   90.00
_cell.angle_beta   90.00
_cell.angle_gamma   90.00
#
_symmetry.space_group_name_H-M   'P 1'
#
loop_
_entity.id
_entity.type
_entity.pdbx_description
1 polymer ?
#
loop_
_entity_poly.entity_id
_entity_poly.type
_entity_poly.pdbx_seq_one_letter_code
_entity_poly.pdbx_strand_id
1 'polypeptide(L)'
;MDWANDNAICCEHEISKVFQYQERPSSVIRAFPDGRKPMIWTMSNGQDWDNWFEKHHPTLDGAASGLVLILARRSGEPKMEPVESIESNDWIKSIQKVTMHDKHGQKADLRGTGGQRNVRKLPFSEQSFRKIAKMFYIHDSIIRVVSRADVSEFSAVKLDMGRQNGLVCPAYVYNARTSNAWEDDLAVSATYFPHCGLTYAVLFGCTLSLEAEILSRLENATYEICHPLLVPSVLVEIERKRHLPIVEVTLDELEARIQELDEDPESLQGATETEKIARKEAKRSAWLDMLYVRNQLMSWSTCLETLYEHTNRLNRTVFRDTPMCCQYRYKSTEEFSDDDGSTSGSETDWTDSIGEFSLVHSQESQDVNKDCTNVVSMELQSYKYQDSSSIRLARSYTRSDMRRTGAKMRGRLREVIKDYNEKIRECTTGVEGMVMATQWAQGETNVEIALATSQDSRHMRSIALVTMIFLPGTFFASMFSMGFFEWKADGGTISVSRSFWIYVVLATGFTAFTVGAWWYLGVYRYKRHRDFSSVLKLRQVLSPRQLKPLLRRAARAMRTETSAPV
;
A
#
# COMPACT_ATOMS: atom_id res chain seq x y z
N MET A 1 17.98 23.41 5.81
CA MET A 1 17.42 22.18 5.21
C MET A 1 18.42 21.08 5.47
N ASP A 2 17.96 19.88 5.85
CA ASP A 2 18.84 18.73 6.11
C ASP A 2 19.13 18.02 4.78
N TRP A 3 20.11 18.53 4.03
CA TRP A 3 20.59 17.89 2.80
C TRP A 3 21.56 16.73 3.12
N ALA A 4 21.63 15.73 2.22
CA ALA A 4 22.63 14.68 2.32
C ALA A 4 24.03 15.28 2.10
N ASN A 5 24.97 14.99 2.99
CA ASN A 5 26.31 15.55 2.96
C ASN A 5 27.26 14.64 2.16
N ASP A 6 28.09 15.23 1.31
CA ASP A 6 29.12 14.45 0.61
C ASP A 6 30.12 13.84 1.60
N ASN A 7 30.57 12.61 1.31
CA ASN A 7 31.46 11.80 2.16
C ASN A 7 30.97 11.55 3.60
N ALA A 8 29.69 11.77 3.93
CA ALA A 8 29.17 11.45 5.24
C ALA A 8 29.04 9.93 5.42
N ILE A 9 29.97 9.34 6.15
CA ILE A 9 29.94 7.92 6.47
C ILE A 9 29.08 7.73 7.73
N CYS A 10 28.24 6.70 7.72
CA CYS A 10 27.37 6.31 8.84
C CYS A 10 28.13 6.17 10.17
N CYS A 11 29.46 6.07 10.18
CA CYS A 11 30.26 5.82 11.38
C CYS A 11 30.62 7.03 12.27
N GLU A 12 30.27 8.26 11.90
CA GLU A 12 30.82 9.46 12.56
C GLU A 12 29.94 9.97 13.72
N HIS A 13 28.61 9.90 13.60
CA HIS A 13 27.67 10.38 14.60
C HIS A 13 26.49 9.39 14.79
N GLU A 14 26.02 9.22 16.02
CA GLU A 14 24.72 8.60 16.38
C GLU A 14 24.47 7.09 16.14
N ILE A 15 25.43 6.31 15.64
CA ILE A 15 25.23 4.88 15.34
C ILE A 15 24.66 4.08 16.52
N SER A 16 25.20 4.30 17.72
CA SER A 16 24.84 3.59 18.95
C SER A 16 23.44 3.93 19.47
N LYS A 17 22.83 5.03 18.97
CA LYS A 17 21.45 5.39 19.29
C LYS A 17 20.43 4.62 18.45
N VAL A 18 20.81 4.22 17.24
CA VAL A 18 19.90 3.60 16.25
C VAL A 18 20.09 2.10 16.14
N PHE A 19 21.34 1.63 16.16
CA PHE A 19 21.66 0.21 16.01
C PHE A 19 21.99 -0.44 17.35
N GLN A 20 21.54 -1.67 17.51
CA GLN A 20 21.87 -2.57 18.62
C GLN A 20 22.80 -3.66 18.08
N TYR A 21 23.83 -4.02 18.84
CA TYR A 21 24.89 -4.91 18.37
C TYR A 21 24.83 -6.27 19.07
N GLN A 22 24.89 -7.33 18.28
CA GLN A 22 24.99 -8.70 18.77
C GLN A 22 25.88 -9.50 17.82
N GLU A 23 27.12 -9.81 18.23
CA GLU A 23 28.05 -10.56 17.37
C GLU A 23 27.49 -11.92 16.94
N ARG A 24 27.40 -12.12 15.62
CA ARG A 24 26.94 -13.37 15.00
C ARG A 24 27.66 -13.58 13.65
N PRO A 25 27.80 -14.86 13.22
CA PRO A 25 28.36 -15.17 11.91
C PRO A 25 27.56 -14.50 10.79
N SER A 26 28.23 -13.69 9.97
CA SER A 26 27.63 -12.97 8.84
C SER A 26 28.32 -13.33 7.54
N SER A 27 27.55 -13.41 6.45
CA SER A 27 28.08 -13.84 5.15
C SER A 27 28.49 -12.64 4.30
N VAL A 28 29.66 -12.73 3.67
CA VAL A 28 30.13 -11.80 2.65
C VAL A 28 30.13 -12.54 1.32
N ILE A 29 29.51 -11.95 0.30
CA ILE A 29 29.39 -12.52 -1.03
C ILE A 29 30.15 -11.62 -1.99
N ARG A 30 30.99 -12.21 -2.83
CA ARG A 30 31.61 -11.54 -3.98
C ARG A 30 31.10 -12.21 -5.25
N ALA A 31 30.40 -11.43 -6.07
CA ALA A 31 29.89 -11.86 -7.36
C ALA A 31 30.66 -11.15 -8.49
N PHE A 32 31.03 -11.93 -9.52
CA PHE A 32 31.91 -11.49 -10.61
C PHE A 32 31.14 -11.40 -11.92
N PRO A 33 31.37 -10.38 -12.76
CA PRO A 33 30.68 -10.25 -14.04
C PRO A 33 31.13 -11.27 -15.10
N ASP A 34 32.28 -11.92 -14.89
CA ASP A 34 32.89 -12.86 -15.85
C ASP A 34 32.21 -14.25 -15.88
N GLY A 35 31.02 -14.38 -15.28
CA GLY A 35 30.30 -15.66 -15.17
C GLY A 35 30.95 -16.65 -14.19
N ARG A 36 31.97 -16.23 -13.43
CA ARG A 36 32.50 -17.01 -12.31
C ARG A 36 31.45 -17.08 -11.20
N LYS A 37 31.33 -18.25 -10.58
CA LYS A 37 30.40 -18.46 -9.48
C LYS A 37 30.68 -17.49 -8.32
N PRO A 38 29.64 -17.03 -7.61
CA PRO A 38 29.82 -16.22 -6.41
C PRO A 38 30.62 -16.97 -5.35
N MET A 39 31.55 -16.26 -4.72
CA MET A 39 32.35 -16.75 -3.60
C MET A 39 31.78 -16.21 -2.30
N ILE A 40 31.73 -17.04 -1.27
CA ILE A 40 31.15 -16.71 0.03
C ILE A 40 32.19 -16.91 1.12
N TRP A 41 32.22 -15.96 2.05
CA TRP A 41 32.98 -16.02 3.28
C TRP A 41 32.03 -15.82 4.47
N THR A 42 32.29 -16.47 5.59
CA THR A 42 31.52 -16.26 6.82
C THR A 42 32.41 -15.63 7.88
N MET A 43 32.07 -14.43 8.31
CA MET A 43 32.81 -13.65 9.31
C MET A 43 32.17 -13.85 10.67
N SER A 44 32.91 -14.34 11.66
CA SER A 44 32.41 -14.47 13.05
C SER A 44 32.97 -13.40 13.97
N ASN A 45 34.24 -13.04 13.78
CA ASN A 45 34.96 -12.13 14.67
C ASN A 45 35.52 -10.91 13.93
N GLY A 46 35.91 -9.87 14.67
CA GLY A 46 36.55 -8.67 14.09
C GLY A 46 37.86 -8.96 13.34
N GLN A 47 38.61 -9.98 13.74
CA GLN A 47 39.86 -10.37 13.08
C GLN A 47 39.62 -11.01 11.70
N ASP A 48 38.52 -11.75 11.53
CA ASP A 48 38.12 -12.32 10.23
C ASP A 48 37.85 -11.19 9.22
N TRP A 49 37.19 -10.12 9.68
CA TRP A 49 36.94 -8.92 8.89
C TRP A 49 38.25 -8.25 8.45
N ASP A 50 39.19 -8.04 9.37
CA ASP A 50 40.48 -7.42 9.06
C ASP A 50 41.26 -8.25 8.02
N ASN A 51 41.33 -9.58 8.20
CA ASN A 51 41.96 -10.49 7.25
C ASN A 51 41.30 -10.45 5.87
N TRP A 52 39.98 -10.36 5.81
CA TRP A 52 39.24 -10.29 4.56
C TRP A 52 39.43 -8.95 3.85
N PHE A 53 39.44 -7.84 4.59
CA PHE A 53 39.72 -6.51 4.04
C PHE A 53 41.13 -6.41 3.46
N GLU A 54 42.12 -7.05 4.05
CA GLU A 54 43.49 -7.05 3.52
C GLU A 54 43.65 -7.90 2.26
N LYS A 55 42.99 -9.07 2.20
CA LYS A 55 43.25 -10.07 1.14
C LYS A 55 42.25 -10.05 -0.02
N HIS A 56 40.99 -9.72 0.24
CA HIS A 56 39.89 -10.01 -0.68
C HIS A 56 39.02 -8.80 -1.03
N HIS A 57 39.11 -7.70 -0.27
CA HIS A 57 38.38 -6.47 -0.56
C HIS A 57 38.91 -5.83 -1.85
N PRO A 58 38.05 -5.57 -2.85
CA PRO A 58 38.46 -4.90 -4.08
C PRO A 58 38.75 -3.42 -3.81
N THR A 59 39.82 -2.88 -4.40
CA THR A 59 40.12 -1.45 -4.37
C THR A 59 39.34 -0.70 -5.46
N LEU A 60 39.20 0.62 -5.29
CA LEU A 60 38.54 1.51 -6.26
C LEU A 60 39.40 1.80 -7.51
N ASP A 61 40.50 1.08 -7.71
CA ASP A 61 41.50 1.35 -8.76
C ASP A 61 41.05 0.99 -10.18
N GLY A 62 39.83 0.48 -10.33
CA GLY A 62 39.30 0.02 -11.61
C GLY A 62 39.79 -1.37 -12.03
N ALA A 63 40.61 -2.02 -11.20
CA ALA A 63 41.09 -3.39 -11.43
C ALA A 63 40.02 -4.47 -11.21
N ALA A 64 38.96 -4.15 -10.45
CA ALA A 64 37.87 -5.04 -10.12
C ALA A 64 36.51 -4.40 -10.39
N SER A 65 35.57 -5.21 -10.84
CA SER A 65 34.17 -4.86 -11.09
C SER A 65 33.25 -5.95 -10.56
N GLY A 66 31.98 -5.61 -10.32
CA GLY A 66 30.96 -6.57 -9.86
C GLY A 66 30.26 -6.11 -8.59
N LEU A 67 29.86 -7.08 -7.76
CA LEU A 67 29.10 -6.84 -6.53
C LEU A 67 29.81 -7.46 -5.33
N VAL A 68 29.95 -6.67 -4.27
CA VAL A 68 30.31 -7.13 -2.94
C VAL A 68 29.10 -6.90 -2.03
N LEU A 69 28.52 -7.98 -1.53
CA LEU A 69 27.28 -7.96 -0.74
C LEU A 69 27.52 -8.57 0.63
N ILE A 70 27.24 -7.82 1.70
CA ILE A 70 27.16 -8.37 3.06
C ILE A 70 25.71 -8.71 3.34
N LEU A 71 25.48 -9.95 3.78
CA LEU A 71 24.19 -10.40 4.30
C LEU A 71 24.25 -10.42 5.82
N ALA A 72 23.65 -9.40 6.43
CA ALA A 72 23.58 -9.28 7.88
C ALA A 72 22.38 -10.07 8.41
N ARG A 73 22.67 -11.24 8.98
CA ARG A 73 21.67 -12.18 9.48
C ARG A 73 20.88 -11.62 10.66
N ARG A 74 19.59 -11.96 10.70
CA ARG A 74 18.65 -11.60 11.77
C ARG A 74 18.96 -12.33 13.08
N SER A 75 18.61 -11.70 14.21
CA SER A 75 18.66 -12.34 15.52
C SER A 75 17.59 -13.45 15.64
N GLY A 76 18.02 -14.68 15.85
CA GLY A 76 17.14 -15.86 15.98
C GLY A 76 17.52 -17.00 15.04
N GLU A 77 18.16 -16.68 13.92
CA GLU A 77 18.57 -17.65 12.91
C GLU A 77 19.61 -18.67 13.43
N PRO A 78 19.62 -19.90 12.89
CA PRO A 78 20.62 -20.92 13.18
C PRO A 78 22.05 -20.40 12.95
N LYS A 79 22.96 -20.75 13.85
CA LYS A 79 24.39 -20.44 13.65
C LYS A 79 24.97 -21.46 12.67
N MET A 80 25.54 -20.97 11.58
CA MET A 80 26.38 -21.78 10.69
C MET A 80 27.84 -21.65 11.09
N GLU A 81 28.61 -22.71 10.89
CA GLU A 81 30.06 -22.67 11.12
C GLU A 81 30.74 -21.68 10.14
N PRO A 82 31.71 -20.89 10.61
CA PRO A 82 32.46 -20.00 9.75
C PRO A 82 33.27 -20.75 8.70
N VAL A 83 33.32 -20.21 7.48
CA VAL A 83 34.01 -20.79 6.33
C VAL A 83 34.88 -19.72 5.68
N GLU A 84 36.14 -20.06 5.43
CA GLU A 84 37.13 -19.13 4.86
C GLU A 84 36.94 -18.86 3.38
N SER A 85 36.33 -19.76 2.60
CA SER A 85 35.93 -19.53 1.21
C SER A 85 35.15 -20.73 0.71
N ILE A 86 33.93 -20.53 0.20
CA ILE A 86 33.11 -21.59 -0.38
C ILE A 86 32.38 -21.09 -1.63
N GLU A 87 32.20 -21.97 -2.60
CA GLU A 87 31.36 -21.69 -3.77
C GLU A 87 29.87 -21.65 -3.40
N SER A 88 29.09 -20.83 -4.12
CA SER A 88 27.63 -20.68 -3.94
C SER A 88 26.87 -22.00 -3.77
N ASN A 89 27.17 -23.00 -4.60
CA ASN A 89 26.33 -24.19 -4.70
C ASN A 89 26.50 -25.09 -3.47
N ASP A 90 27.72 -25.16 -2.94
CA ASP A 90 28.01 -25.96 -1.75
C ASP A 90 27.54 -25.24 -0.49
N TRP A 91 27.56 -23.90 -0.48
CA TRP A 91 26.95 -23.13 0.58
C TRP A 91 25.42 -23.26 0.62
N ILE A 92 24.76 -23.20 -0.55
CA ILE A 92 23.31 -23.42 -0.65
C ILE A 92 22.93 -24.81 -0.12
N LYS A 93 23.69 -25.86 -0.45
CA LYS A 93 23.47 -27.22 0.11
C LYS A 93 23.63 -27.23 1.63
N SER A 94 24.63 -26.53 2.16
CA SER A 94 24.85 -26.41 3.61
C SER A 94 23.68 -25.71 4.30
N ILE A 95 23.16 -24.63 3.72
CA ILE A 95 21.96 -23.94 4.22
C ILE A 95 20.77 -24.89 4.20
N GLN A 96 20.50 -25.55 3.07
CA GLN A 96 19.36 -26.46 2.93
C GLN A 96 19.38 -27.60 3.95
N LYS A 97 20.56 -28.15 4.27
CA LYS A 97 20.71 -29.17 5.32
C LYS A 97 20.25 -28.63 6.68
N VAL A 98 20.69 -27.43 7.06
CA VAL A 98 20.32 -26.81 8.34
C VAL A 98 18.83 -26.48 8.38
N THR A 99 18.28 -25.89 7.30
CA THR A 99 16.87 -25.50 7.23
C THR A 99 15.91 -26.70 7.19
N MET A 100 16.31 -27.85 6.62
CA MET A 100 15.50 -29.08 6.60
C MET A 100 15.30 -29.66 8.01
N HIS A 101 16.28 -29.52 8.90
CA HIS A 101 16.17 -29.95 10.30
C HIS A 101 15.25 -29.06 11.14
N ASP A 102 15.01 -27.82 10.70
CA ASP A 102 14.24 -26.80 11.45
C ASP A 102 12.73 -26.77 11.10
N LYS A 103 12.30 -27.53 10.06
CA LYS A 103 10.89 -27.56 9.60
C LYS A 103 9.87 -28.11 10.61
N HIS A 104 10.32 -28.61 11.78
CA HIS A 104 9.42 -29.02 12.86
C HIS A 104 9.00 -27.87 13.79
N GLY A 105 9.47 -26.63 13.56
CA GLY A 105 9.17 -25.52 14.46
C GLY A 105 9.15 -24.16 13.79
N GLN A 106 8.23 -23.91 12.86
CA GLN A 106 7.62 -22.58 12.62
C GLN A 106 6.69 -22.66 11.40
N LYS A 107 5.38 -22.90 11.64
CA LYS A 107 4.38 -22.13 10.90
C LYS A 107 4.51 -20.73 11.50
N ALA A 108 5.23 -19.83 10.82
CA ALA A 108 5.16 -18.42 11.17
C ALA A 108 3.68 -18.04 11.12
N ASP A 109 3.10 -17.69 12.27
CA ASP A 109 1.74 -17.19 12.29
C ASP A 109 1.72 -16.00 11.32
N LEU A 110 0.94 -16.12 10.23
CA LEU A 110 0.67 -15.01 9.30
C LEU A 110 0.08 -13.78 10.02
N ARG A 111 -0.35 -13.98 11.27
CA ARG A 111 -0.79 -13.00 12.26
C ARG A 111 0.27 -12.83 13.37
N GLY A 112 1.45 -12.29 13.04
CA GLY A 112 2.51 -11.94 13.98
C GLY A 112 2.73 -10.42 14.06
N THR A 113 2.83 -9.88 15.27
CA THR A 113 2.87 -8.45 15.65
C THR A 113 3.99 -7.65 14.96
N GLY A 114 3.74 -7.18 13.73
CA GLY A 114 4.59 -6.21 13.03
C GLY A 114 4.72 -4.92 13.84
N GLY A 115 5.95 -4.56 14.19
CA GLY A 115 6.24 -3.48 15.13
C GLY A 115 7.57 -3.66 15.86
N GLN A 116 8.09 -4.89 15.89
CA GLN A 116 9.46 -5.13 16.34
C GLN A 116 10.46 -4.53 15.34
N ARG A 117 11.39 -3.72 15.85
CA ARG A 117 12.42 -3.04 15.04
C ARG A 117 13.63 -3.96 14.83
N ASN A 118 13.41 -5.14 14.26
CA ASN A 118 14.43 -6.20 14.21
C ASN A 118 15.63 -5.87 13.32
N VAL A 119 15.44 -5.09 12.25
CA VAL A 119 16.54 -4.57 11.41
C VAL A 119 17.55 -3.70 12.19
N ARG A 120 17.17 -3.15 13.36
CA ARG A 120 18.11 -2.39 14.19
C ARG A 120 19.13 -3.27 14.91
N LYS A 121 18.86 -4.57 15.07
CA LYS A 121 19.77 -5.53 15.70
C LYS A 121 20.74 -6.05 14.66
N LEU A 122 21.98 -5.60 14.72
CA LEU A 122 23.05 -5.96 13.80
C LEU A 122 23.86 -7.16 14.30
N PRO A 123 24.26 -8.09 13.42
CA PRO A 123 25.07 -9.26 13.76
C PRO A 123 26.57 -8.94 13.95
N PHE A 124 26.91 -7.69 14.24
CA PHE A 124 28.30 -7.21 14.30
C PHE A 124 28.60 -6.59 15.66
N SER A 125 29.89 -6.50 15.99
CA SER A 125 30.37 -5.59 17.03
C SER A 125 30.31 -4.14 16.52
N GLU A 126 30.22 -3.16 17.42
CA GLU A 126 30.23 -1.75 17.03
C GLU A 126 31.53 -1.38 16.28
N GLN A 127 32.66 -1.94 16.70
CA GLN A 127 33.97 -1.69 16.07
C GLN A 127 34.02 -2.28 14.65
N SER A 128 33.55 -3.52 14.48
CA SER A 128 33.47 -4.18 13.16
C SER A 128 32.53 -3.43 12.24
N PHE A 129 31.36 -2.99 12.73
CA PHE A 129 30.41 -2.22 11.93
C PHE A 129 30.96 -0.86 11.50
N ARG A 130 31.69 -0.14 12.37
CA ARG A 130 32.39 1.11 11.96
C ARG A 130 33.40 0.87 10.84
N LYS A 131 34.16 -0.23 10.91
CA LYS A 131 35.11 -0.61 9.84
C LYS A 131 34.37 -0.93 8.55
N ILE A 132 33.32 -1.76 8.62
CA ILE A 132 32.47 -2.11 7.47
C ILE A 132 31.89 -0.83 6.84
N ALA A 133 31.31 0.07 7.63
CA ALA A 133 30.73 1.31 7.13
C ALA A 133 31.74 2.17 6.36
N LYS A 134 33.01 2.20 6.79
CA LYS A 134 34.09 2.88 6.08
C LYS A 134 34.49 2.16 4.78
N MET A 135 34.69 0.85 4.84
CA MET A 135 35.18 0.07 3.70
C MET A 135 34.12 -0.18 2.61
N PHE A 136 32.84 -0.15 2.98
CA PHE A 136 31.69 -0.28 2.06
C PHE A 136 31.07 1.08 1.71
N TYR A 137 31.62 2.19 2.22
CA TYR A 137 31.11 3.55 1.95
C TYR A 137 29.62 3.69 2.27
N ILE A 138 29.19 3.17 3.42
CA ILE A 138 27.80 3.26 3.87
C ILE A 138 27.52 4.69 4.30
N HIS A 139 26.64 5.36 3.56
CA HIS A 139 26.27 6.75 3.81
C HIS A 139 25.38 6.90 5.05
N ASP A 140 25.48 8.03 5.76
CA ASP A 140 24.74 8.31 7.01
C ASP A 140 23.20 8.32 6.85
N SER A 141 22.70 8.60 5.65
CA SER A 141 21.27 8.62 5.35
C SER A 141 20.56 7.28 5.62
N ILE A 142 21.30 6.17 5.72
CA ILE A 142 20.75 4.88 6.16
C ILE A 142 20.19 4.95 7.59
N ILE A 143 20.75 5.81 8.45
CA ILE A 143 20.30 6.01 9.83
C ILE A 143 18.85 6.50 9.83
N ARG A 144 18.53 7.48 8.96
CA ARG A 144 17.15 7.99 8.80
C ARG A 144 16.21 6.90 8.31
N VAL A 145 16.65 6.14 7.31
CA VAL A 145 15.87 5.05 6.70
C VAL A 145 15.56 3.96 7.73
N VAL A 146 16.56 3.50 8.49
CA VAL A 146 16.38 2.46 9.54
C VAL A 146 15.61 2.98 10.77
N SER A 147 15.67 4.29 11.02
CA SER A 147 14.92 4.91 12.11
C SER A 147 13.41 4.90 11.84
N ARG A 148 12.99 5.10 10.59
CA ARG A 148 11.59 5.10 10.15
C ARG A 148 11.10 3.67 9.88
N ALA A 149 10.79 2.94 10.94
CA ALA A 149 10.49 1.52 10.83
C ALA A 149 9.16 1.20 10.11
N ASP A 150 8.18 2.10 10.22
CA ASP A 150 6.76 1.83 9.90
C ASP A 150 6.36 2.15 8.45
N VAL A 151 7.30 2.69 7.67
CA VAL A 151 7.05 3.16 6.30
C VAL A 151 8.15 2.59 5.40
N SER A 152 7.77 2.08 4.25
CA SER A 152 8.72 1.70 3.22
C SER A 152 9.33 2.94 2.56
N GLU A 153 10.62 2.91 2.30
CA GLU A 153 11.33 4.05 1.71
C GLU A 153 12.37 3.56 0.71
N PHE A 154 12.43 4.21 -0.45
CA PHE A 154 13.52 4.07 -1.42
C PHE A 154 14.12 5.45 -1.69
N SER A 155 15.44 5.53 -1.63
CA SER A 155 16.19 6.74 -1.91
C SER A 155 17.37 6.45 -2.82
N ALA A 156 17.58 7.32 -3.80
CA ALA A 156 18.65 7.22 -4.78
C ALA A 156 19.30 8.59 -4.97
N VAL A 157 20.47 8.77 -4.36
CA VAL A 157 21.19 10.06 -4.34
C VAL A 157 22.54 9.88 -5.01
N LYS A 158 22.93 10.86 -5.84
CA LYS A 158 24.28 10.96 -6.38
C LYS A 158 25.09 11.83 -5.43
N LEU A 159 26.18 11.28 -4.88
CA LEU A 159 27.03 11.92 -3.88
C LEU A 159 28.49 11.67 -4.24
N ASP A 160 29.37 12.52 -3.74
CA ASP A 160 30.79 12.27 -3.86
C ASP A 160 31.25 11.46 -2.63
N MET A 161 31.66 10.20 -2.86
CA MET A 161 32.00 9.23 -1.82
C MET A 161 33.37 8.61 -2.07
N GLY A 162 34.17 8.51 -1.02
CA GLY A 162 35.48 7.87 -1.08
C GLY A 162 36.52 8.72 -1.82
N ARG A 163 37.78 8.31 -1.67
CA ARG A 163 38.91 9.00 -2.30
C ARG A 163 39.80 8.01 -3.03
N GLN A 164 40.17 8.35 -4.24
CA GLN A 164 41.16 7.64 -5.03
C GLN A 164 42.28 8.62 -5.38
N ASN A 165 43.51 8.34 -4.98
CA ASN A 165 44.68 9.21 -5.19
C ASN A 165 44.46 10.67 -4.75
N GLY A 166 43.65 10.89 -3.70
CA GLY A 166 43.30 12.21 -3.18
C GLY A 166 42.12 12.91 -3.88
N LEU A 167 41.62 12.40 -5.02
CA LEU A 167 40.41 12.89 -5.67
C LEU A 167 39.17 12.18 -5.15
N VAL A 168 38.08 12.93 -5.00
CA VAL A 168 36.78 12.38 -4.56
C VAL A 168 36.10 11.69 -5.73
N CYS A 169 35.51 10.51 -5.49
CA CYS A 169 34.86 9.73 -6.53
C CYS A 169 33.34 9.96 -6.52
N PRO A 170 32.70 10.27 -7.67
CA PRO A 170 31.25 10.33 -7.74
C PRO A 170 30.65 8.93 -7.60
N ALA A 171 29.70 8.77 -6.70
CA ALA A 171 29.01 7.52 -6.41
C ALA A 171 27.48 7.69 -6.40
N TYR A 172 26.78 6.59 -6.60
CA TYR A 172 25.34 6.52 -6.41
C TYR A 172 25.04 5.72 -5.15
N VAL A 173 24.37 6.36 -4.20
CA VAL A 173 23.96 5.75 -2.93
C VAL A 173 22.48 5.41 -3.01
N TYR A 174 22.18 4.15 -2.75
CA TYR A 174 20.86 3.57 -2.73
C TYR A 174 20.55 3.09 -1.32
N ASN A 175 19.52 3.64 -0.70
CA ASN A 175 18.99 3.08 0.54
C ASN A 175 17.53 2.67 0.31
N ALA A 176 17.20 1.46 0.72
CA ALA A 176 15.85 0.93 0.66
C ALA A 176 15.47 0.31 2.01
N ARG A 177 14.22 0.43 2.42
CA ARG A 177 13.69 -0.27 3.58
C ARG A 177 12.28 -0.77 3.30
N THR A 178 12.01 -1.97 3.77
CA THR A 178 10.70 -2.62 3.70
C THR A 178 9.99 -2.44 5.04
N SER A 179 8.65 -2.46 5.01
CA SER A 179 7.86 -2.13 6.19
C SER A 179 8.01 -3.18 7.29
N ASN A 180 8.04 -2.74 8.55
CA ASN A 180 7.94 -3.61 9.73
C ASN A 180 6.51 -4.07 10.03
N ALA A 181 5.54 -3.73 9.17
CA ALA A 181 4.15 -4.15 9.24
C ALA A 181 3.97 -5.66 9.36
N TRP A 182 4.91 -6.41 8.78
CA TRP A 182 4.97 -7.86 8.88
C TRP A 182 6.35 -8.28 9.35
N GLU A 183 6.46 -9.51 9.83
CA GLU A 183 7.74 -10.11 10.14
C GLU A 183 8.65 -10.13 8.89
N ASP A 184 9.95 -10.34 9.12
CA ASP A 184 10.97 -10.33 8.07
C ASP A 184 11.10 -9.01 7.28
N ASP A 185 11.04 -7.88 7.98
CA ASP A 185 11.49 -6.58 7.47
C ASP A 185 12.98 -6.57 7.09
N LEU A 186 13.29 -5.88 6.01
CA LEU A 186 14.61 -5.79 5.39
C LEU A 186 15.01 -4.33 5.18
N ALA A 187 16.32 -4.07 5.18
CA ALA A 187 16.86 -2.80 4.69
C ALA A 187 18.11 -3.04 3.85
N VAL A 188 18.32 -2.20 2.84
CA VAL A 188 19.48 -2.23 1.96
C VAL A 188 20.17 -0.88 2.02
N SER A 189 21.50 -0.91 2.08
CA SER A 189 22.34 0.20 1.67
C SER A 189 23.29 -0.29 0.59
N ALA A 190 23.33 0.39 -0.56
CA ALA A 190 24.21 0.05 -1.66
C ALA A 190 24.87 1.31 -2.24
N THR A 191 26.19 1.27 -2.38
CA THR A 191 27.00 2.36 -2.93
C THR A 191 27.66 1.86 -4.21
N TYR A 192 27.31 2.49 -5.34
CA TYR A 192 27.79 2.16 -6.67
C TYR A 192 28.79 3.19 -7.17
N PHE A 193 29.90 2.68 -7.69
CA PHE A 193 30.98 3.48 -8.29
C PHE A 193 30.99 3.29 -9.81
N PRO A 194 30.55 4.28 -10.61
CA PRO A 194 30.44 4.16 -12.07
C PRO A 194 31.78 4.00 -12.79
N HIS A 195 32.89 4.48 -12.21
CA HIS A 195 34.20 4.46 -12.87
C HIS A 195 34.79 3.05 -12.96
N CYS A 196 34.55 2.22 -11.94
CA CYS A 196 34.97 0.82 -11.89
C CYS A 196 33.81 -0.19 -12.08
N GLY A 197 32.55 0.29 -11.99
CA GLY A 197 31.36 -0.56 -12.02
C GLY A 197 31.35 -1.60 -10.91
N LEU A 198 31.66 -1.11 -9.71
CA LEU A 198 31.68 -1.88 -8.48
C LEU A 198 30.57 -1.38 -7.56
N THR A 199 29.80 -2.32 -7.02
CA THR A 199 28.75 -2.04 -6.04
C THR A 199 29.14 -2.67 -4.71
N TYR A 200 29.17 -1.87 -3.64
CA TYR A 200 29.22 -2.36 -2.28
C TYR A 200 27.82 -2.29 -1.70
N ALA A 201 27.29 -3.39 -1.20
CA ALA A 201 25.96 -3.44 -0.63
C ALA A 201 25.94 -4.18 0.70
N VAL A 202 25.04 -3.75 1.58
CA VAL A 202 24.71 -4.43 2.83
C VAL A 202 23.20 -4.61 2.88
N LEU A 203 22.77 -5.86 3.00
CA LEU A 203 21.38 -6.22 3.25
C LEU A 203 21.24 -6.56 4.74
N PHE A 204 20.37 -5.84 5.43
CA PHE A 204 20.08 -5.97 6.84
C PHE A 204 18.81 -6.79 7.05
N GLY A 205 18.84 -7.70 8.05
CA GLY A 205 17.67 -8.48 8.46
C GLY A 205 17.49 -9.79 7.68
N CYS A 206 18.53 -10.30 7.02
CA CYS A 206 18.46 -11.51 6.21
C CYS A 206 18.16 -12.76 7.05
N THR A 207 17.29 -13.63 6.54
CA THR A 207 17.11 -15.00 7.03
C THR A 207 17.97 -15.97 6.22
N LEU A 208 18.26 -17.17 6.73
CA LEU A 208 19.04 -18.17 5.99
C LEU A 208 18.36 -18.61 4.68
N SER A 209 17.04 -18.73 4.71
CA SER A 209 16.23 -19.04 3.53
C SER A 209 16.40 -17.96 2.44
N LEU A 210 16.45 -16.70 2.85
CA LEU A 210 16.63 -15.57 1.95
C LEU A 210 18.04 -15.53 1.35
N GLU A 211 19.05 -15.81 2.17
CA GLU A 211 20.44 -15.92 1.72
C GLU A 211 20.60 -16.97 0.60
N ALA A 212 19.99 -18.15 0.75
CA ALA A 212 20.00 -19.17 -0.30
C ALA A 212 19.27 -18.72 -1.58
N GLU A 213 18.13 -18.03 -1.45
CA GLU A 213 17.40 -17.50 -2.61
C GLU A 213 18.22 -16.43 -3.37
N ILE A 214 18.87 -15.52 -2.64
CA ILE A 214 19.72 -14.48 -3.25
C ILE A 214 20.89 -15.12 -3.99
N LEU A 215 21.56 -16.10 -3.36
CA LEU A 215 22.68 -16.80 -4.00
C LEU A 215 22.27 -17.54 -5.27
N SER A 216 21.11 -18.21 -5.25
CA SER A 216 20.58 -18.89 -6.45
C SER A 216 20.30 -17.91 -7.59
N ARG A 217 19.86 -16.68 -7.28
CA ARG A 217 19.67 -15.63 -8.29
C ARG A 217 20.99 -15.07 -8.81
N LEU A 218 21.98 -14.90 -7.93
CA LEU A 218 23.32 -14.40 -8.31
C LEU A 218 24.11 -15.42 -9.13
N GLU A 219 23.91 -16.73 -8.94
CA GLU A 219 24.56 -17.78 -9.73
C GLU A 219 24.18 -17.70 -11.22
N ASN A 220 22.93 -17.32 -11.51
CA ASN A 220 22.41 -17.21 -12.87
C ASN A 220 22.70 -15.85 -13.53
N ALA A 221 23.26 -14.89 -12.77
CA ALA A 221 23.53 -13.55 -13.25
C ALA A 221 24.94 -13.45 -13.85
N THR A 222 25.06 -12.75 -14.98
CA THR A 222 26.35 -12.56 -15.66
C THR A 222 26.76 -11.09 -15.59
N TYR A 223 26.68 -10.36 -16.71
CA TYR A 223 26.91 -8.92 -16.76
C TYR A 223 25.88 -8.15 -15.93
N GLU A 224 24.70 -8.73 -15.62
CA GLU A 224 23.69 -8.11 -14.77
C GLU A 224 24.23 -7.74 -13.36
N ILE A 225 25.27 -8.42 -12.89
CA ILE A 225 25.89 -8.21 -11.57
C ILE A 225 26.43 -6.77 -11.41
N CYS A 226 26.89 -6.16 -12.49
CA CYS A 226 27.46 -4.81 -12.48
C CYS A 226 26.40 -3.70 -12.44
N HIS A 227 25.12 -4.02 -12.59
CA HIS A 227 24.07 -3.00 -12.61
C HIS A 227 23.78 -2.50 -11.18
N PRO A 228 23.76 -1.17 -10.94
CA PRO A 228 23.59 -0.59 -9.59
C PRO A 228 22.29 -0.99 -8.90
N LEU A 229 21.23 -1.23 -9.68
CA LEU A 229 19.91 -1.58 -9.15
C LEU A 229 19.70 -3.08 -8.95
N LEU A 230 20.72 -3.92 -9.14
CA LEU A 230 20.56 -5.37 -8.95
C LEU A 230 20.05 -5.71 -7.55
N VAL A 231 20.68 -5.19 -6.50
CA VAL A 231 20.29 -5.48 -5.10
C VAL A 231 18.90 -4.91 -4.78
N PRO A 232 18.57 -3.63 -5.09
CA PRO A 232 17.20 -3.13 -4.99
C PRO A 232 16.17 -3.96 -5.77
N SER A 233 16.47 -4.40 -7.00
CA SER A 233 15.55 -5.22 -7.79
C SER A 233 15.35 -6.62 -7.20
N VAL A 234 16.40 -7.22 -6.63
CA VAL A 234 16.27 -8.50 -5.91
C VAL A 234 15.37 -8.33 -4.69
N LEU A 235 15.52 -7.24 -3.92
CA LEU A 235 14.66 -6.90 -2.78
C LEU A 235 13.18 -6.81 -3.20
N VAL A 236 12.89 -6.18 -4.35
CA VAL A 236 11.51 -6.07 -4.88
C VAL A 236 10.87 -7.42 -5.12
N GLU A 237 11.61 -8.38 -5.69
CA GLU A 237 11.07 -9.72 -5.97
C GLU A 237 10.88 -10.55 -4.70
N ILE A 238 11.73 -10.36 -3.70
CA ILE A 238 11.59 -10.99 -2.38
C ILE A 238 10.31 -10.49 -1.72
N GLU A 239 10.11 -9.17 -1.68
CA GLU A 239 8.93 -8.57 -1.05
C GLU A 239 7.64 -8.89 -1.82
N ARG A 240 7.70 -9.04 -3.13
CA ARG A 240 6.55 -9.52 -3.91
C ARG A 240 6.12 -10.91 -3.44
N LYS A 241 7.05 -11.85 -3.28
CA LYS A 241 6.74 -13.20 -2.79
C LYS A 241 6.17 -13.21 -1.38
N ARG A 242 6.56 -12.24 -0.55
CA ARG A 242 6.09 -12.09 0.83
C ARG A 242 4.71 -11.42 0.92
N HIS A 243 4.51 -10.29 0.23
CA HIS A 243 3.29 -9.48 0.35
C HIS A 243 2.07 -10.13 -0.29
N LEU A 244 2.19 -10.77 -1.47
CA LEU A 244 1.01 -11.28 -2.19
C LEU A 244 0.21 -12.31 -1.39
N PRO A 245 0.83 -13.35 -0.76
CA PRO A 245 0.08 -14.30 0.05
C PRO A 245 -0.54 -13.69 1.31
N ILE A 246 0.10 -12.67 1.89
CA ILE A 246 -0.45 -11.97 3.06
C ILE A 246 -1.76 -11.28 2.69
N VAL A 247 -1.80 -10.62 1.53
CA VAL A 247 -3.03 -9.99 1.03
C VAL A 247 -4.15 -11.01 0.89
N GLU A 248 -3.87 -12.14 0.23
CA GLU A 248 -4.85 -13.21 -0.01
C GLU A 248 -5.42 -13.75 1.30
N VAL A 249 -4.57 -14.07 2.27
CA VAL A 249 -5.01 -14.55 3.59
C VAL A 249 -5.85 -13.51 4.33
N THR A 250 -5.46 -12.23 4.30
CA THR A 250 -6.23 -11.18 4.97
C THR A 250 -7.56 -10.89 4.29
N LEU A 251 -7.62 -11.05 2.97
CA LEU A 251 -8.85 -10.90 2.19
C LEU A 251 -9.83 -12.05 2.50
N ASP A 252 -9.35 -13.30 2.47
CA ASP A 252 -10.15 -14.49 2.81
C ASP A 252 -10.76 -14.37 4.22
N GLU A 253 -9.97 -13.88 5.18
CA GLU A 253 -10.46 -13.65 6.54
C GLU A 253 -11.51 -12.54 6.59
N LEU A 254 -11.30 -11.44 5.87
CA LEU A 254 -12.28 -10.36 5.80
C LEU A 254 -13.59 -10.86 5.16
N GLU A 255 -13.51 -11.61 4.07
CA GLU A 255 -14.66 -12.19 3.38
C GLU A 255 -15.42 -13.17 4.28
N ALA A 256 -14.72 -14.00 5.05
CA ALA A 256 -15.34 -14.85 6.07
C ALA A 256 -16.13 -14.03 7.10
N ARG A 257 -15.58 -12.88 7.56
CA ARG A 257 -16.28 -11.96 8.48
C ARG A 257 -17.47 -11.23 7.83
N ILE A 258 -17.43 -11.01 6.52
CA ILE A 258 -18.56 -10.46 5.77
C ILE A 258 -19.69 -11.51 5.69
N GLN A 259 -19.37 -12.77 5.41
CA GLN A 259 -20.38 -13.83 5.37
C GLN A 259 -21.07 -14.03 6.73
N GLU A 260 -20.34 -13.87 7.84
CA GLU A 260 -20.90 -13.83 9.20
C GLU A 260 -21.85 -12.63 9.46
N LEU A 261 -22.01 -11.66 8.54
CA LEU A 261 -23.04 -10.60 8.65
C LEU A 261 -24.40 -11.06 8.13
N ASP A 262 -24.43 -12.01 7.19
CA ASP A 262 -25.65 -12.50 6.56
C ASP A 262 -26.34 -13.61 7.40
N GLU A 263 -25.76 -14.02 8.54
CA GLU A 263 -26.37 -15.02 9.42
C GLU A 263 -27.66 -14.50 10.07
N ASP A 264 -28.72 -15.33 10.06
CA ASP A 264 -30.05 -14.97 10.56
C ASP A 264 -30.02 -14.51 12.03
N PRO A 265 -30.72 -13.42 12.39
CA PRO A 265 -30.74 -12.89 13.75
C PRO A 265 -31.33 -13.86 14.79
N GLU A 266 -32.15 -14.84 14.36
CA GLU A 266 -32.66 -15.90 15.24
C GLU A 266 -31.53 -16.83 15.74
N SER A 267 -30.50 -17.08 14.93
CA SER A 267 -29.33 -17.87 15.34
C SER A 267 -28.53 -17.20 16.47
N LEU A 268 -28.60 -15.87 16.57
CA LEU A 268 -27.91 -15.03 17.54
C LEU A 268 -28.69 -14.80 18.85
N GLN A 269 -29.95 -15.23 18.94
CA GLN A 269 -30.73 -15.11 20.17
C GLN A 269 -30.19 -16.00 21.31
N GLY A 270 -29.51 -17.11 20.98
CA GLY A 270 -28.87 -18.00 21.95
C GLY A 270 -27.43 -17.64 22.35
N ALA A 271 -26.80 -16.68 21.65
CA ALA A 271 -25.40 -16.33 21.88
C ALA A 271 -25.20 -15.46 23.14
N THR A 272 -24.14 -15.75 23.89
CA THR A 272 -23.77 -14.96 25.08
C THR A 272 -23.39 -13.53 24.70
N GLU A 273 -23.59 -12.56 25.61
CA GLU A 273 -23.22 -11.17 25.34
C GLU A 273 -21.72 -11.03 25.06
N THR A 274 -20.89 -11.84 25.72
CA THR A 274 -19.45 -11.94 25.47
C THR A 274 -19.12 -12.39 24.05
N GLU A 275 -19.87 -13.35 23.51
CA GLU A 275 -19.66 -13.86 22.15
C GLU A 275 -20.08 -12.81 21.10
N LYS A 276 -21.16 -12.05 21.37
CA LYS A 276 -21.57 -10.92 20.52
C LYS A 276 -20.53 -9.81 20.49
N ILE A 277 -19.92 -9.48 21.63
CA ILE A 277 -18.81 -8.52 21.71
C ILE A 277 -17.60 -9.03 20.94
N ALA A 278 -17.20 -10.28 21.16
CA ALA A 278 -16.06 -10.88 20.48
C ALA A 278 -16.24 -10.90 18.96
N ARG A 279 -17.44 -11.23 18.45
CA ARG A 279 -17.75 -11.14 17.01
C ARG A 279 -17.59 -9.72 16.46
N LYS A 280 -18.10 -8.70 17.17
CA LYS A 280 -17.96 -7.29 16.76
C LYS A 280 -16.49 -6.84 16.76
N GLU A 281 -15.72 -7.24 17.76
CA GLU A 281 -14.28 -6.97 17.83
C GLU A 281 -13.51 -7.66 16.71
N ALA A 282 -13.82 -8.93 16.41
CA ALA A 282 -13.22 -9.68 15.32
C ALA A 282 -13.49 -9.02 13.96
N LYS A 283 -14.74 -8.64 13.68
CA LYS A 283 -15.13 -7.91 12.45
C LYS A 283 -14.36 -6.59 12.31
N ARG A 284 -14.29 -5.81 13.39
CA ARG A 284 -13.53 -4.56 13.41
C ARG A 284 -12.04 -4.80 13.18
N SER A 285 -11.46 -5.83 13.80
CA SER A 285 -10.04 -6.15 13.66
C SER A 285 -9.69 -6.55 12.24
N ALA A 286 -10.46 -7.45 11.61
CA ALA A 286 -10.25 -7.86 10.22
C ALA A 286 -10.32 -6.68 9.25
N TRP A 287 -11.27 -5.76 9.44
CA TRP A 287 -11.37 -4.54 8.63
C TRP A 287 -10.16 -3.61 8.82
N LEU A 288 -9.69 -3.42 10.05
CA LEU A 288 -8.50 -2.62 10.34
C LEU A 288 -7.22 -3.26 9.78
N ASP A 289 -7.10 -4.58 9.86
CA ASP A 289 -5.97 -5.35 9.32
C ASP A 289 -5.90 -5.19 7.79
N MET A 290 -7.02 -5.40 7.09
CA MET A 290 -7.11 -5.20 5.63
C MET A 290 -6.76 -3.77 5.22
N LEU A 291 -7.26 -2.78 5.96
CA LEU A 291 -6.97 -1.37 5.73
C LEU A 291 -5.48 -1.05 5.93
N TYR A 292 -4.88 -1.62 6.98
CA TYR A 292 -3.46 -1.47 7.27
C TYR A 292 -2.61 -2.07 6.15
N VAL A 293 -2.90 -3.30 5.73
CA VAL A 293 -2.24 -3.96 4.60
C VAL A 293 -2.32 -3.09 3.34
N ARG A 294 -3.51 -2.61 2.98
CA ARG A 294 -3.70 -1.73 1.82
C ARG A 294 -2.78 -0.50 1.88
N ASN A 295 -2.71 0.18 3.02
CA ASN A 295 -1.90 1.38 3.17
C ASN A 295 -0.39 1.08 3.04
N GLN A 296 0.07 -0.08 3.54
CA GLN A 296 1.46 -0.50 3.42
C GLN A 296 1.83 -0.86 1.97
N LEU A 297 0.93 -1.53 1.24
CA LEU A 297 1.11 -1.78 -0.20
C LEU A 297 1.15 -0.48 -1.01
N MET A 298 0.31 0.50 -0.67
CA MET A 298 0.34 1.83 -1.31
C MET A 298 1.69 2.51 -1.11
N SER A 299 2.21 2.52 0.13
CA SER A 299 3.54 3.07 0.43
C SER A 299 4.64 2.36 -0.37
N TRP A 300 4.56 1.03 -0.47
CA TRP A 300 5.51 0.25 -1.26
C TRP A 300 5.39 0.52 -2.76
N SER A 301 4.18 0.64 -3.29
CA SER A 301 3.92 0.98 -4.70
C SER A 301 4.58 2.31 -5.08
N THR A 302 4.47 3.33 -4.23
CA THR A 302 5.19 4.60 -4.43
C THR A 302 6.71 4.40 -4.47
N CYS A 303 7.27 3.53 -3.62
CA CYS A 303 8.70 3.19 -3.69
C CYS A 303 9.06 2.50 -5.02
N LEU A 304 8.22 1.58 -5.51
CA LEU A 304 8.44 0.90 -6.79
C LEU A 304 8.41 1.88 -7.97
N GLU A 305 7.50 2.86 -7.96
CA GLU A 305 7.45 3.92 -8.97
C GLU A 305 8.74 4.75 -8.98
N THR A 306 9.24 5.17 -7.81
CA THR A 306 10.51 5.92 -7.72
C THR A 306 11.71 5.10 -8.23
N LEU A 307 11.74 3.80 -7.97
CA LEU A 307 12.76 2.89 -8.48
C LEU A 307 12.65 2.68 -10.01
N TYR A 308 11.42 2.57 -10.52
CA TYR A 308 11.13 2.49 -11.96
C TYR A 308 11.60 3.74 -12.70
N GLU A 309 11.29 4.94 -12.18
CA GLU A 309 11.75 6.21 -12.73
C GLU A 309 13.28 6.33 -12.67
N HIS A 310 13.88 5.93 -11.55
CA HIS A 310 15.32 5.96 -11.39
C HIS A 310 16.04 5.05 -12.39
N THR A 311 15.48 3.88 -12.69
CA THR A 311 16.02 2.98 -13.74
C THR A 311 16.08 3.69 -15.10
N ASN A 312 15.03 4.45 -15.45
CA ASN A 312 15.00 5.25 -16.66
C ASN A 312 16.04 6.39 -16.62
N ARG A 313 16.22 7.03 -15.46
CA ARG A 313 17.22 8.08 -15.24
C ARG A 313 18.63 7.56 -15.48
N LEU A 314 18.99 6.39 -14.95
CA LEU A 314 20.30 5.77 -15.15
C LEU A 314 20.57 5.48 -16.64
N ASN A 315 19.60 4.91 -17.34
CA ASN A 315 19.72 4.63 -18.77
C ASN A 315 19.95 5.89 -19.61
N ARG A 316 19.33 7.02 -19.24
CA ARG A 316 19.47 8.30 -19.97
C ARG A 316 20.74 9.08 -19.63
N THR A 317 21.32 8.86 -18.45
CA THR A 317 22.44 9.68 -17.92
C THR A 317 23.75 8.90 -17.85
N VAL A 318 23.80 7.87 -17.00
CA VAL A 318 25.02 7.09 -16.70
C VAL A 318 25.38 6.16 -17.85
N PHE A 319 24.37 5.50 -18.42
CA PHE A 319 24.59 4.48 -19.45
C PHE A 319 24.30 5.00 -20.86
N ARG A 320 24.26 6.32 -21.07
CA ARG A 320 24.04 6.89 -22.41
C ARG A 320 25.20 6.50 -23.34
N ASP A 321 24.85 6.04 -24.53
CA ASP A 321 25.83 5.90 -25.61
C ASP A 321 26.24 7.30 -26.04
N THR A 322 27.54 7.59 -25.95
CA THR A 322 28.09 8.76 -26.64
C THR A 322 27.89 8.48 -28.12
N PRO A 323 27.10 9.28 -28.88
CA PRO A 323 27.06 9.08 -30.31
C PRO A 323 28.49 9.29 -30.82
N MET A 324 29.06 8.27 -31.46
CA MET A 324 30.08 8.56 -32.46
C MET A 324 29.38 9.46 -33.47
N CYS A 325 29.63 10.76 -33.37
CA CYS A 325 29.29 11.68 -34.43
C CYS A 325 30.25 11.36 -35.58
N CYS A 326 29.89 10.38 -36.40
CA CYS A 326 30.33 10.40 -37.80
C CYS A 326 29.63 11.61 -38.41
N GLN A 327 30.28 12.77 -38.29
CA GLN A 327 29.81 14.01 -38.86
C GLN A 327 29.99 13.91 -40.38
N TYR A 328 29.07 13.22 -41.07
CA TYR A 328 28.94 13.39 -42.52
C TYR A 328 28.37 14.79 -42.75
N ARG A 329 29.28 15.74 -42.93
CA ARG A 329 28.98 17.08 -43.40
C ARG A 329 28.58 16.98 -44.87
N TYR A 330 27.28 16.82 -45.14
CA TYR A 330 26.73 17.15 -46.46
C TYR A 330 26.66 18.68 -46.54
N LYS A 331 27.42 19.28 -47.45
CA LYS A 331 27.34 20.71 -47.79
C LYS A 331 26.18 20.90 -48.76
N SER A 332 25.29 21.82 -48.40
CA SER A 332 24.06 22.17 -49.12
C SER A 332 24.28 22.93 -50.42
N THR A 333 23.24 22.95 -51.24
CA THR A 333 22.78 24.10 -52.06
C THR A 333 21.25 23.98 -52.14
N GLU A 334 20.52 24.87 -51.44
CA GLU A 334 19.72 25.99 -52.00
C GLU A 334 18.44 25.44 -52.70
N GLU A 335 17.19 25.78 -52.35
CA GLU A 335 16.55 27.11 -52.22
C GLU A 335 15.12 26.99 -51.60
N PHE A 336 14.69 28.04 -50.89
CA PHE A 336 13.31 28.58 -50.68
C PHE A 336 12.07 27.68 -50.46
N SER A 337 11.40 27.83 -49.30
CA SER A 337 10.14 28.62 -49.15
C SER A 337 9.54 28.48 -47.74
N ASP A 338 8.96 29.58 -47.26
CA ASP A 338 8.27 29.76 -45.98
C ASP A 338 6.95 28.95 -45.91
N ASP A 339 6.67 28.30 -44.77
CA ASP A 339 5.31 28.22 -44.23
C ASP A 339 5.28 27.85 -42.74
N ASP A 340 4.36 28.49 -42.03
CA ASP A 340 4.09 28.39 -40.60
C ASP A 340 3.46 27.06 -40.21
N GLY A 341 3.74 26.57 -39.00
CA GLY A 341 2.99 25.43 -38.46
C GLY A 341 3.56 24.82 -37.19
N SER A 342 3.17 25.35 -36.04
CA SER A 342 3.24 24.69 -34.74
C SER A 342 2.78 23.22 -34.80
N THR A 343 3.52 22.27 -34.22
CA THR A 343 2.89 21.03 -33.74
C THR A 343 3.62 20.35 -32.58
N SER A 344 2.77 19.90 -31.67
CA SER A 344 2.96 19.08 -30.48
C SER A 344 3.89 17.89 -30.64
N GLY A 345 4.65 17.61 -29.58
CA GLY A 345 5.35 16.35 -29.40
C GLY A 345 4.36 15.18 -29.28
N SER A 346 4.42 14.26 -30.24
CA SER A 346 3.85 12.92 -30.11
C SER A 346 4.94 11.95 -29.69
N GLU A 347 4.77 11.32 -28.54
CA GLU A 347 5.43 10.07 -28.18
C GLU A 347 5.04 9.01 -29.23
N THR A 348 6.03 8.46 -29.94
CA THR A 348 5.85 7.21 -30.66
C THR A 348 6.82 6.14 -30.14
N ASP A 349 6.16 5.13 -29.61
CA ASP A 349 6.62 3.80 -29.24
C ASP A 349 7.32 3.16 -30.45
N TRP A 350 8.57 2.74 -30.30
CA TRP A 350 9.27 1.94 -31.31
C TRP A 350 9.63 0.59 -30.71
N THR A 351 8.85 -0.41 -31.12
CA THR A 351 9.18 -1.83 -31.08
C THR A 351 10.21 -2.12 -32.17
N ASP A 352 11.42 -2.54 -31.78
CA ASP A 352 12.45 -2.96 -32.74
C ASP A 352 12.08 -4.30 -33.37
N SER A 353 11.73 -4.26 -34.66
CA SER A 353 11.80 -5.41 -35.55
C SER A 353 13.22 -5.56 -36.08
N ILE A 354 13.76 -6.77 -35.91
CA ILE A 354 15.00 -7.26 -36.52
C ILE A 354 14.86 -7.20 -38.05
N GLY A 355 15.82 -6.55 -38.71
CA GLY A 355 15.94 -6.47 -40.16
C GLY A 355 17.38 -6.66 -40.62
N GLU A 356 17.69 -7.88 -40.99
CA GLU A 356 18.88 -8.36 -41.71
C GLU A 356 18.80 -7.92 -43.19
N PHE A 357 19.81 -7.23 -43.76
CA PHE A 357 20.10 -7.13 -45.23
C PHE A 357 21.48 -6.46 -45.41
N SER A 358 22.54 -7.20 -45.74
CA SER A 358 23.01 -7.66 -47.08
C SER A 358 24.00 -6.71 -47.75
N LEU A 359 25.16 -7.29 -48.10
CA LEU A 359 26.29 -6.72 -48.83
C LEU A 359 25.90 -6.44 -50.29
N VAL A 360 26.26 -5.25 -50.79
CA VAL A 360 26.36 -4.99 -52.23
C VAL A 360 27.69 -4.28 -52.53
N HIS A 361 28.50 -4.95 -53.33
CA HIS A 361 29.71 -4.46 -54.00
C HIS A 361 29.35 -3.51 -55.16
N SER A 362 30.15 -2.46 -55.38
CA SER A 362 30.51 -1.88 -56.71
C SER A 362 31.57 -0.78 -56.47
N GLN A 363 32.87 -1.00 -56.72
CA GLN A 363 33.65 -0.84 -57.97
C GLN A 363 34.27 0.56 -58.16
N GLU A 364 35.56 0.54 -58.52
CA GLU A 364 36.60 1.59 -58.48
C GLU A 364 36.47 2.72 -59.54
N SER A 365 36.98 3.92 -59.26
CA SER A 365 37.85 4.70 -60.19
C SER A 365 38.65 5.79 -59.45
N GLN A 366 39.91 5.98 -59.86
CA GLN A 366 40.91 6.94 -59.35
C GLN A 366 40.95 8.29 -60.11
N ASP A 367 41.63 9.24 -59.46
CA ASP A 367 42.34 10.44 -59.96
C ASP A 367 41.58 11.76 -60.24
N VAL A 368 41.96 12.85 -59.56
CA VAL A 368 42.99 13.83 -60.00
C VAL A 368 43.16 14.95 -58.95
N ASN A 369 44.42 15.32 -58.76
CA ASN A 369 45.04 16.30 -57.86
C ASN A 369 44.83 17.78 -58.30
N LYS A 370 44.71 18.74 -57.36
CA LYS A 370 45.39 20.07 -57.35
C LYS A 370 44.89 21.06 -56.28
N ASP A 371 45.84 21.44 -55.42
CA ASP A 371 46.19 22.78 -54.89
C ASP A 371 45.13 23.90 -54.83
N CYS A 372 44.95 24.50 -53.63
CA CYS A 372 45.56 25.80 -53.29
C CYS A 372 45.15 26.38 -51.90
N THR A 373 46.19 26.77 -51.17
CA THR A 373 46.35 28.02 -50.37
C THR A 373 45.61 28.25 -49.05
N ASN A 374 46.43 28.26 -47.98
CA ASN A 374 46.65 29.33 -46.98
C ASN A 374 45.45 30.01 -46.27
N VAL A 375 45.65 30.16 -44.94
CA VAL A 375 45.55 31.40 -44.13
C VAL A 375 44.76 31.20 -42.80
N VAL A 376 45.47 31.56 -41.72
CA VAL A 376 45.12 31.80 -40.29
C VAL A 376 44.98 30.59 -39.35
N SER A 377 46.10 30.31 -38.68
CA SER A 377 46.18 29.64 -37.39
C SER A 377 45.42 30.44 -36.32
N MET A 378 44.48 29.81 -35.62
CA MET A 378 43.99 30.28 -34.33
C MET A 378 44.10 29.12 -33.35
N GLU A 379 45.07 29.22 -32.44
CA GLU A 379 45.38 28.21 -31.43
C GLU A 379 44.22 28.06 -30.45
N LEU A 380 43.47 26.96 -30.56
CA LEU A 380 42.62 26.46 -29.49
C LEU A 380 43.42 25.39 -28.75
N GLN A 381 43.91 25.71 -27.55
CA GLN A 381 44.65 24.77 -26.71
C GLN A 381 43.81 23.51 -26.44
N SER A 382 44.24 22.41 -27.06
CA SER A 382 43.73 21.07 -26.78
C SER A 382 44.19 20.62 -25.40
N TYR A 383 43.27 20.38 -24.47
CA TYR A 383 43.59 19.53 -23.32
C TYR A 383 43.63 18.08 -23.81
N LYS A 384 44.85 17.63 -24.12
CA LYS A 384 45.17 16.23 -24.39
C LYS A 384 44.95 15.41 -23.12
N TYR A 385 43.94 14.55 -23.14
CA TYR A 385 43.89 13.38 -22.26
C TYR A 385 44.81 12.33 -22.91
N GLN A 386 46.10 12.37 -22.57
CA GLN A 386 47.05 11.27 -22.78
C GLN A 386 46.81 10.25 -21.65
N ASP A 387 46.79 8.95 -21.82
CA ASP A 387 47.25 8.11 -22.91
C ASP A 387 46.46 6.78 -22.89
N SER A 388 46.23 6.23 -24.08
CA SER A 388 45.44 5.04 -24.36
C SER A 388 46.38 3.87 -24.65
N SER A 389 46.68 3.01 -23.66
CA SER A 389 47.30 1.70 -23.96
C SER A 389 47.15 0.60 -22.89
N SER A 390 46.81 0.90 -21.62
CA SER A 390 46.61 -0.13 -20.58
C SER A 390 45.14 -0.49 -20.27
N ILE A 391 44.17 0.23 -20.85
CA ILE A 391 42.72 0.11 -20.52
C ILE A 391 41.99 -0.99 -21.33
N ARG A 392 42.69 -1.76 -22.18
CA ARG A 392 42.03 -2.68 -23.13
C ARG A 392 41.77 -4.10 -22.63
N LEU A 393 42.24 -4.51 -21.44
CA LEU A 393 42.24 -5.94 -21.06
C LEU A 393 41.22 -6.38 -19.99
N ALA A 394 40.30 -5.53 -19.52
CA ALA A 394 39.35 -5.93 -18.45
C ALA A 394 37.97 -5.22 -18.47
N ARG A 395 37.35 -5.02 -19.64
CA ARG A 395 35.94 -4.60 -19.71
C ARG A 395 35.10 -5.68 -20.40
N SER A 396 34.67 -6.67 -19.63
CA SER A 396 33.79 -7.77 -20.09
C SER A 396 32.35 -7.31 -20.40
N TYR A 397 31.93 -6.13 -19.93
CA TYR A 397 30.59 -5.59 -20.19
C TYR A 397 30.63 -4.16 -20.76
N THR A 398 29.76 -3.91 -21.73
CA THR A 398 29.64 -2.64 -22.44
C THR A 398 28.52 -1.80 -21.82
N ARG A 399 28.53 -0.46 -22.00
CA ARG A 399 27.41 0.41 -21.58
C ARG A 399 26.06 -0.05 -22.17
N SER A 400 26.07 -0.59 -23.38
CA SER A 400 24.91 -1.22 -24.02
C SER A 400 24.32 -2.37 -23.19
N ASP A 401 25.16 -3.20 -22.56
CA ASP A 401 24.72 -4.31 -21.73
C ASP A 401 24.05 -3.80 -20.45
N MET A 402 24.60 -2.74 -19.84
CA MET A 402 23.98 -2.08 -18.70
C MET A 402 22.62 -1.46 -19.07
N ARG A 403 22.48 -0.84 -20.24
CA ARG A 403 21.19 -0.33 -20.74
C ARG A 403 20.18 -1.45 -20.94
N ARG A 404 20.61 -2.57 -21.53
CA ARG A 404 19.78 -3.76 -21.74
C ARG A 404 19.31 -4.34 -20.42
N THR A 405 20.19 -4.47 -19.43
CA THR A 405 19.83 -4.87 -18.06
C THR A 405 18.85 -3.90 -17.43
N GLY A 406 19.10 -2.59 -17.53
CA GLY A 406 18.16 -1.57 -17.05
C GLY A 406 16.79 -1.66 -17.72
N ALA A 407 16.74 -1.95 -19.02
CA ALA A 407 15.49 -2.16 -19.75
C ALA A 407 14.74 -3.43 -19.28
N LYS A 408 15.45 -4.55 -19.06
CA LYS A 408 14.90 -5.79 -18.48
C LYS A 408 14.33 -5.53 -17.07
N MET A 409 15.13 -4.90 -16.19
CA MET A 409 14.72 -4.57 -14.82
C MET A 409 13.48 -3.66 -14.82
N ARG A 410 13.46 -2.64 -15.68
CA ARG A 410 12.30 -1.73 -15.83
C ARG A 410 11.05 -2.46 -16.32
N GLY A 411 11.18 -3.36 -17.29
CA GLY A 411 10.08 -4.19 -17.76
C GLY A 411 9.49 -5.03 -16.62
N ARG A 412 10.36 -5.69 -15.85
CA ARG A 412 9.95 -6.49 -14.70
C ARG A 412 9.32 -5.66 -13.58
N LEU A 413 9.90 -4.50 -13.25
CA LEU A 413 9.34 -3.55 -12.29
C LEU A 413 7.92 -3.12 -12.68
N ARG A 414 7.65 -2.89 -13.96
CA ARG A 414 6.32 -2.54 -14.45
C ARG A 414 5.31 -3.66 -14.21
N GLU A 415 5.68 -4.92 -14.44
CA GLU A 415 4.83 -6.07 -14.12
C GLU A 415 4.57 -6.16 -12.63
N VAL A 416 5.60 -5.99 -11.79
CA VAL A 416 5.44 -6.02 -10.33
C VAL A 416 4.52 -4.89 -9.85
N ILE A 417 4.67 -3.67 -10.37
CA ILE A 417 3.77 -2.55 -10.05
C ILE A 417 2.32 -2.90 -10.44
N LYS A 418 2.11 -3.54 -11.59
CA LYS A 418 0.78 -4.00 -12.00
C LYS A 418 0.19 -5.01 -11.00
N ASP A 419 0.98 -5.99 -10.57
CA ASP A 419 0.55 -6.98 -9.57
C ASP A 419 0.16 -6.30 -8.24
N TYR A 420 0.95 -5.34 -7.77
CA TYR A 420 0.64 -4.58 -6.55
C TYR A 420 -0.62 -3.71 -6.72
N ASN A 421 -0.80 -3.05 -7.86
CA ASN A 421 -1.99 -2.25 -8.13
C ASN A 421 -3.26 -3.10 -8.15
N GLU A 422 -3.20 -4.32 -8.70
CA GLU A 422 -4.32 -5.27 -8.64
C GLU A 422 -4.61 -5.68 -7.19
N LYS A 423 -3.59 -6.06 -6.42
CA LYS A 423 -3.78 -6.40 -5.00
C LYS A 423 -4.31 -5.23 -4.17
N ILE A 424 -3.83 -4.01 -4.40
CA ILE A 424 -4.36 -2.80 -3.75
C ILE A 424 -5.85 -2.61 -4.08
N ARG A 425 -6.26 -2.90 -5.33
CA ARG A 425 -7.65 -2.85 -5.75
C ARG A 425 -8.49 -3.94 -5.09
N GLU A 426 -7.99 -5.16 -4.96
CA GLU A 426 -8.62 -6.24 -4.19
C GLU A 426 -8.82 -5.81 -2.73
N CYS A 427 -7.78 -5.30 -2.07
CA CYS A 427 -7.86 -4.77 -0.71
C CYS A 427 -8.90 -3.65 -0.57
N THR A 428 -8.95 -2.74 -1.55
CA THR A 428 -9.92 -1.63 -1.57
C THR A 428 -11.34 -2.15 -1.68
N THR A 429 -11.55 -3.12 -2.58
CA THR A 429 -12.86 -3.76 -2.79
C THR A 429 -13.30 -4.51 -1.55
N GLY A 430 -12.41 -5.24 -0.88
CA GLY A 430 -12.72 -5.92 0.39
C GLY A 430 -13.13 -4.94 1.50
N VAL A 431 -12.36 -3.87 1.69
CA VAL A 431 -12.66 -2.81 2.68
C VAL A 431 -14.00 -2.15 2.39
N GLU A 432 -14.28 -1.80 1.13
CA GLU A 432 -15.55 -1.19 0.73
C GLU A 432 -16.72 -2.18 0.82
N GLY A 433 -16.50 -3.44 0.46
CA GLY A 433 -17.48 -4.53 0.57
C GLY A 433 -17.98 -4.73 2.00
N MET A 434 -17.07 -4.74 2.98
CA MET A 434 -17.44 -4.77 4.40
C MET A 434 -18.28 -3.56 4.83
N VAL A 435 -17.91 -2.35 4.37
CA VAL A 435 -18.69 -1.13 4.69
C VAL A 435 -20.09 -1.21 4.09
N MET A 436 -20.24 -1.73 2.87
CA MET A 436 -21.55 -1.90 2.24
C MET A 436 -22.38 -2.99 2.93
N ALA A 437 -21.81 -4.15 3.21
CA ALA A 437 -22.49 -5.25 3.90
C ALA A 437 -23.01 -4.83 5.28
N THR A 438 -22.18 -4.13 6.06
CA THR A 438 -22.60 -3.60 7.37
C THR A 438 -23.71 -2.55 7.25
N GLN A 439 -23.66 -1.68 6.23
CA GLN A 439 -24.73 -0.72 5.98
C GLN A 439 -26.04 -1.39 5.55
N TRP A 440 -25.97 -2.43 4.72
CA TRP A 440 -27.15 -3.18 4.29
C TRP A 440 -27.79 -3.91 5.47
N ALA A 441 -27.00 -4.63 6.28
CA ALA A 441 -27.49 -5.29 7.49
C ALA A 441 -28.14 -4.29 8.48
N GLN A 442 -27.55 -3.11 8.67
CA GLN A 442 -28.15 -2.07 9.51
C GLN A 442 -29.43 -1.48 8.88
N GLY A 443 -29.47 -1.36 7.56
CA GLY A 443 -30.65 -0.88 6.82
C GLY A 443 -31.84 -1.82 6.99
N GLU A 444 -31.62 -3.12 6.83
CA GLU A 444 -32.64 -4.16 6.96
C GLU A 444 -33.20 -4.24 8.38
N THR A 445 -32.33 -4.29 9.39
CA THR A 445 -32.76 -4.29 10.80
C THR A 445 -33.53 -3.03 11.16
N ASN A 446 -33.13 -1.85 10.68
CA ASN A 446 -33.88 -0.61 10.90
C ASN A 446 -35.28 -0.65 10.25
N VAL A 447 -35.41 -1.25 9.06
CA VAL A 447 -36.70 -1.44 8.39
C VAL A 447 -37.57 -2.43 9.16
N GLU A 448 -37.00 -3.55 9.62
CA GLU A 448 -37.69 -4.55 10.43
C GLU A 448 -38.19 -3.95 11.75
N ILE A 449 -37.33 -3.22 12.47
CA ILE A 449 -37.69 -2.50 13.69
C ILE A 449 -38.79 -1.49 13.40
N ALA A 450 -38.72 -0.73 12.29
CA ALA A 450 -39.76 0.22 11.92
C ALA A 450 -41.09 -0.48 11.61
N LEU A 451 -41.06 -1.64 10.94
CA LEU A 451 -42.24 -2.46 10.67
C LEU A 451 -42.84 -3.01 11.97
N ALA A 452 -42.03 -3.61 12.84
CA ALA A 452 -42.45 -4.11 14.15
C ALA A 452 -43.02 -3.00 15.03
N THR A 453 -42.34 -1.85 15.11
CA THR A 453 -42.82 -0.66 15.84
C THR A 453 -44.13 -0.12 15.26
N SER A 454 -44.31 -0.19 13.94
CA SER A 454 -45.56 0.21 13.30
C SER A 454 -46.73 -0.72 13.64
N GLN A 455 -46.46 -2.02 13.81
CA GLN A 455 -47.45 -3.00 14.25
C GLN A 455 -47.77 -2.81 15.74
N ASP A 456 -46.76 -2.62 16.59
CA ASP A 456 -46.91 -2.32 18.00
C ASP A 456 -47.74 -1.03 18.21
N SER A 457 -47.49 -0.02 17.39
CA SER A 457 -48.31 1.20 17.35
C SER A 457 -49.79 0.94 17.02
N ARG A 458 -50.12 -0.10 16.25
CA ARG A 458 -51.53 -0.47 15.98
C ARG A 458 -52.15 -1.15 17.20
N HIS A 459 -51.42 -2.06 17.85
CA HIS A 459 -51.88 -2.72 19.07
C HIS A 459 -52.10 -1.70 20.20
N MET A 460 -51.16 -0.78 20.41
CA MET A 460 -51.27 0.30 21.37
C MET A 460 -52.52 1.18 21.12
N ARG A 461 -52.80 1.53 19.86
CA ARG A 461 -54.03 2.28 19.50
C ARG A 461 -55.31 1.50 19.81
N SER A 462 -55.30 0.18 19.62
CA SER A 462 -56.45 -0.68 19.95
C SER A 462 -56.72 -0.71 21.46
N ILE A 463 -55.67 -0.89 22.28
CA ILE A 463 -55.79 -0.87 23.75
C ILE A 463 -56.30 0.49 24.23
N ALA A 464 -55.75 1.59 23.71
CA ALA A 464 -56.22 2.93 24.05
C ALA A 464 -57.71 3.13 23.71
N LEU A 465 -58.16 2.64 22.56
CA LEU A 465 -59.59 2.68 22.18
C LEU A 465 -60.45 1.93 23.19
N VAL A 466 -60.05 0.72 23.60
CA VAL A 466 -60.77 -0.06 24.63
C VAL A 466 -60.86 0.75 25.92
N THR A 467 -59.76 1.34 26.41
CA THR A 467 -59.80 2.16 27.64
C THR A 467 -60.70 3.39 27.53
N MET A 468 -60.74 4.06 26.36
CA MET A 468 -61.60 5.23 26.13
C MET A 468 -63.10 4.90 26.17
N ILE A 469 -63.47 3.66 25.85
CA ILE A 469 -64.85 3.16 25.95
C ILE A 469 -65.20 2.79 27.40
N PHE A 470 -64.27 2.15 28.13
CA PHE A 470 -64.52 1.69 29.49
C PHE A 470 -64.43 2.80 30.56
N LEU A 471 -63.61 3.83 30.35
CA LEU A 471 -63.39 4.89 31.33
C LEU A 471 -64.66 5.69 31.69
N PRO A 472 -65.51 6.13 30.74
CA PRO A 472 -66.74 6.85 31.08
C PRO A 472 -67.75 5.96 31.80
N GLY A 473 -67.90 4.70 31.34
CA GLY A 473 -68.82 3.74 31.95
C GLY A 473 -68.48 3.43 33.40
N THR A 474 -67.20 3.20 33.70
CA THR A 474 -66.72 2.91 35.07
C THR A 474 -66.82 4.12 36.00
N PHE A 475 -66.57 5.34 35.50
CA PHE A 475 -66.76 6.58 36.25
C PHE A 475 -68.22 6.76 36.70
N PHE A 476 -69.17 6.64 35.77
CA PHE A 476 -70.58 6.78 36.12
C PHE A 476 -71.06 5.62 37.01
N ALA A 477 -70.65 4.38 36.76
CA ALA A 477 -70.96 3.26 37.65
C ALA A 477 -70.51 3.51 39.09
N SER A 478 -69.32 4.07 39.30
CA SER A 478 -68.79 4.41 40.63
C SER A 478 -69.54 5.58 41.27
N MET A 479 -69.81 6.65 40.51
CA MET A 479 -70.60 7.81 40.96
C MET A 479 -72.00 7.41 41.43
N PHE A 480 -72.67 6.51 40.70
CA PHE A 480 -73.99 6.02 41.08
C PHE A 480 -73.96 4.95 42.18
N SER A 481 -72.82 4.27 42.39
CA SER A 481 -72.59 3.33 43.50
C SER A 481 -72.47 4.04 44.87
N MET A 482 -72.02 5.30 44.89
CA MET A 482 -71.89 6.12 46.11
C MET A 482 -73.23 6.59 46.73
N GLY A 483 -74.37 5.99 46.36
CA GLY A 483 -75.63 6.10 47.12
C GLY A 483 -76.66 7.08 46.57
N PHE A 484 -76.62 7.44 45.28
CA PHE A 484 -77.56 8.41 44.70
C PHE A 484 -78.98 7.84 44.43
N PHE A 485 -79.17 6.51 44.44
CA PHE A 485 -80.47 5.86 44.28
C PHE A 485 -81.00 5.36 45.63
N GLU A 486 -82.08 5.97 46.12
CA GLU A 486 -82.77 5.59 47.35
C GLU A 486 -83.70 4.38 47.09
N TRP A 487 -83.35 3.20 47.61
CA TRP A 487 -84.11 1.96 47.43
C TRP A 487 -85.20 1.83 48.50
N LYS A 488 -86.39 2.39 48.28
CA LYS A 488 -87.55 2.11 49.17
C LYS A 488 -88.24 0.82 48.72
N ALA A 489 -88.01 -0.24 49.49
CA ALA A 489 -88.67 -1.53 49.32
C ALA A 489 -89.85 -1.66 50.29
N ASP A 490 -91.06 -1.32 49.84
CA ASP A 490 -92.29 -1.77 50.51
C ASP A 490 -92.76 -3.06 49.85
N GLY A 491 -92.53 -4.19 50.54
CA GLY A 491 -93.16 -5.47 50.24
C GLY A 491 -92.53 -6.31 49.13
N GLY A 492 -91.42 -6.99 49.44
CA GLY A 492 -91.08 -8.32 48.89
C GLY A 492 -90.85 -8.49 47.38
N THR A 493 -90.91 -7.43 46.58
CA THR A 493 -90.64 -7.48 45.14
C THR A 493 -89.47 -6.55 44.82
N ILE A 494 -88.48 -7.08 44.09
CA ILE A 494 -87.28 -6.34 43.67
C ILE A 494 -87.73 -5.18 42.77
N SER A 495 -87.74 -3.94 43.28
CA SER A 495 -88.12 -2.76 42.51
C SER A 495 -86.87 -2.03 41.97
N VAL A 496 -86.71 -2.06 40.65
CA VAL A 496 -85.71 -1.24 39.95
C VAL A 496 -86.27 0.19 39.84
N SER A 497 -85.50 1.19 40.29
CA SER A 497 -85.92 2.61 40.22
C SER A 497 -86.21 3.06 38.79
N ARG A 498 -87.33 3.78 38.59
CA ARG A 498 -87.78 4.31 37.28
C ARG A 498 -86.76 5.27 36.63
N SER A 499 -85.82 5.80 37.40
CA SER A 499 -84.78 6.75 36.96
C SER A 499 -83.50 6.09 36.43
N PHE A 500 -83.42 4.76 36.36
CA PHE A 500 -82.27 4.03 35.78
C PHE A 500 -81.94 4.45 34.33
N TRP A 501 -82.94 4.93 33.58
CA TRP A 501 -82.76 5.45 32.22
C TRP A 501 -81.76 6.63 32.13
N ILE A 502 -81.65 7.44 33.19
CA ILE A 502 -80.72 8.59 33.22
C ILE A 502 -79.26 8.12 33.22
N TYR A 503 -78.96 7.02 33.93
CA TYR A 503 -77.64 6.39 33.89
C TYR A 503 -77.27 5.93 32.47
N VAL A 504 -78.22 5.26 31.80
CA VAL A 504 -78.00 4.75 30.43
C VAL A 504 -77.74 5.89 29.45
N VAL A 505 -78.53 6.97 29.51
CA VAL A 505 -78.37 8.12 28.62
C VAL A 505 -77.04 8.85 28.87
N LEU A 506 -76.70 9.09 30.13
CA LEU A 506 -75.49 9.84 30.49
C LEU A 506 -74.21 9.06 30.16
N ALA A 507 -74.17 7.75 30.49
CA ALA A 507 -73.06 6.88 30.16
C ALA A 507 -72.86 6.75 28.64
N THR A 508 -73.94 6.55 27.89
CA THR A 508 -73.86 6.42 26.42
C THR A 508 -73.44 7.74 25.77
N GLY A 509 -73.96 8.88 26.23
CA GLY A 509 -73.62 10.21 25.70
C GLY A 509 -72.14 10.56 25.89
N PHE A 510 -71.61 10.36 27.10
CA PHE A 510 -70.18 10.62 27.37
C PHE A 510 -69.26 9.65 26.62
N THR A 511 -69.65 8.39 26.46
CA THR A 511 -68.87 7.41 25.67
C THR A 511 -68.85 7.79 24.17
N ALA A 512 -69.98 8.26 23.63
CA ALA A 512 -70.03 8.77 22.27
C ALA A 512 -69.17 10.03 22.09
N PHE A 513 -69.14 10.91 23.10
CA PHE A 513 -68.30 12.10 23.09
C PHE A 513 -66.81 11.77 23.13
N THR A 514 -66.36 10.86 24.00
CA THR A 514 -64.93 10.48 24.09
C THR A 514 -64.43 9.79 22.82
N VAL A 515 -65.21 8.84 22.28
CA VAL A 515 -64.87 8.14 21.03
C VAL A 515 -64.94 9.11 19.83
N GLY A 516 -65.95 9.98 19.79
CA GLY A 516 -66.11 10.99 18.74
C GLY A 516 -64.96 12.00 18.73
N ALA A 517 -64.53 12.47 19.90
CA ALA A 517 -63.37 13.36 20.04
C ALA A 517 -62.08 12.68 19.58
N TRP A 518 -61.87 11.39 19.91
CA TRP A 518 -60.73 10.61 19.44
C TRP A 518 -60.74 10.42 17.92
N TRP A 519 -61.89 10.08 17.32
CA TRP A 519 -62.02 9.96 15.87
C TRP A 519 -61.70 11.29 15.17
N TYR A 520 -62.28 12.39 15.66
CA TYR A 520 -62.10 13.72 15.07
C TYR A 520 -60.64 14.19 15.17
N LEU A 521 -59.99 14.03 16.33
CA LEU A 521 -58.61 14.46 16.53
C LEU A 521 -57.59 13.48 15.95
N GLY A 522 -57.76 12.18 16.18
CA GLY A 522 -56.81 11.13 15.83
C GLY A 522 -56.90 10.67 14.38
N VAL A 523 -58.09 10.55 13.80
CA VAL A 523 -58.29 10.06 12.43
C VAL A 523 -58.44 11.21 11.45
N TYR A 524 -59.33 12.16 11.76
CA TYR A 524 -59.68 13.24 10.82
C TYR A 524 -58.59 14.34 10.75
N ARG A 525 -58.07 14.84 11.88
CA ARG A 525 -56.98 15.85 11.84
C ARG A 525 -55.62 15.29 11.42
N TYR A 526 -55.28 14.04 11.76
CA TYR A 526 -53.99 13.44 11.37
C TYR A 526 -53.85 13.27 9.85
N LYS A 527 -54.94 12.86 9.16
CA LYS A 527 -54.95 12.68 7.70
C LYS A 527 -54.68 14.00 6.95
N ARG A 528 -55.26 15.11 7.44
CA ARG A 528 -55.09 16.46 6.87
C ARG A 528 -53.67 17.01 7.01
N HIS A 529 -52.98 16.74 8.13
CA HIS A 529 -51.59 17.16 8.32
C HIS A 529 -50.61 16.39 7.41
N ARG A 530 -50.88 15.10 7.14
CA ARG A 530 -50.02 14.28 6.26
C ARG A 530 -50.04 14.77 4.81
N ASP A 531 -51.21 15.10 4.29
CA ASP A 531 -51.35 15.60 2.91
C ASP A 531 -50.64 16.95 2.74
N PHE A 532 -50.75 17.85 3.73
CA PHE A 532 -50.07 19.14 3.68
C PHE A 532 -48.53 19.01 3.76
N SER A 533 -48.03 18.11 4.61
CA SER A 533 -46.58 17.83 4.70
C SER A 533 -46.01 17.20 3.42
N SER A 534 -46.80 16.37 2.73
CA SER A 534 -46.42 15.76 1.45
C SER A 534 -46.29 16.82 0.36
N VAL A 535 -47.24 17.77 0.32
CA VAL A 535 -47.19 18.93 -0.60
C VAL A 535 -45.99 19.84 -0.31
N LEU A 536 -45.59 19.98 0.97
CA LEU A 536 -44.39 20.73 1.36
C LEU A 536 -43.09 20.01 0.97
N LYS A 537 -43.00 18.68 1.07
CA LYS A 537 -41.84 17.92 0.58
C LYS A 537 -41.70 17.98 -0.94
N LEU A 538 -42.82 17.98 -1.69
CA LEU A 538 -42.80 18.20 -3.14
C LEU A 538 -42.18 19.56 -3.55
N ARG A 539 -42.19 20.57 -2.66
CA ARG A 539 -41.54 21.87 -2.90
C ARG A 539 -40.02 21.78 -3.03
N GLN A 540 -39.38 20.78 -2.42
CA GLN A 540 -37.92 20.61 -2.50
C GLN A 540 -37.46 19.94 -3.80
N VAL A 541 -38.35 19.22 -4.50
CA VAL A 541 -38.01 18.43 -5.69
C VAL A 541 -38.58 19.03 -7.00
N LEU A 542 -39.68 19.79 -6.94
CA LEU A 542 -40.36 20.32 -8.13
C LEU A 542 -40.14 21.82 -8.37
N SER A 543 -40.05 22.17 -9.65
CA SER A 543 -39.94 23.57 -10.10
C SER A 543 -41.20 24.40 -9.76
N PRO A 544 -41.07 25.72 -9.52
CA PRO A 544 -42.16 26.57 -9.00
C PRO A 544 -43.39 26.68 -9.92
N ARG A 545 -43.29 26.30 -11.20
CA ARG A 545 -44.42 26.27 -12.14
C ARG A 545 -45.37 25.08 -11.87
N GLN A 546 -44.83 23.92 -11.51
CA GLN A 546 -45.61 22.70 -11.22
C GLN A 546 -46.24 22.73 -9.82
N LEU A 547 -45.65 23.49 -8.89
CA LEU A 547 -46.09 23.58 -7.50
C LEU A 547 -47.33 24.49 -7.29
N LYS A 548 -47.48 25.54 -8.10
CA LYS A 548 -48.57 26.53 -8.00
C LYS A 548 -49.99 25.93 -8.03
N PRO A 549 -50.35 25.02 -8.95
CA PRO A 549 -51.70 24.45 -8.96
C PRO A 549 -51.98 23.54 -7.75
N LEU A 550 -50.98 22.80 -7.27
CA LEU A 550 -51.10 21.90 -6.11
C LEU A 550 -51.31 22.69 -4.81
N LEU A 551 -50.53 23.74 -4.57
CA LEU A 551 -50.71 24.62 -3.42
C LEU A 551 -52.06 25.35 -3.45
N ARG A 552 -52.54 25.75 -4.63
CA ARG A 552 -53.87 26.37 -4.79
C ARG A 552 -55.00 25.40 -4.46
N ARG A 553 -54.87 24.11 -4.80
CA ARG A 553 -55.85 23.07 -4.44
C ARG A 553 -55.84 22.81 -2.94
N ALA A 554 -54.66 22.68 -2.33
CA ALA A 554 -54.52 22.52 -0.89
C ALA A 554 -55.07 23.73 -0.10
N ALA A 555 -54.78 24.96 -0.55
CA ALA A 555 -55.29 26.18 0.09
C ALA A 555 -56.82 26.34 -0.05
N ARG A 556 -57.42 25.91 -1.17
CA ARG A 556 -58.88 25.88 -1.32
C ARG A 556 -59.53 24.88 -0.38
N ALA A 557 -58.98 23.67 -0.27
CA ALA A 557 -59.46 22.67 0.68
C ALA A 557 -59.38 23.16 2.14
N MET A 558 -58.40 24.01 2.48
CA MET A 558 -58.32 24.61 3.82
C MET A 558 -59.37 25.69 4.10
N ARG A 559 -59.73 26.50 3.10
CA ARG A 559 -60.75 27.55 3.25
C ARG A 559 -62.18 27.02 3.33
N THR A 560 -62.46 25.87 2.75
CA THR A 560 -63.82 25.30 2.75
C THR A 560 -64.22 24.65 4.09
N GLU A 561 -63.27 24.40 4.99
CA GLU A 561 -63.54 23.72 6.27
C GLU A 561 -63.49 24.65 7.50
N THR A 562 -63.10 25.92 7.34
CA THR A 562 -63.25 26.94 8.40
C THR A 562 -64.68 27.51 8.46
N SER A 563 -65.57 27.04 7.57
CA SER A 563 -66.95 27.51 7.41
C SER A 563 -68.02 26.47 7.73
N ALA A 564 -67.69 25.37 8.43
CA ALA A 564 -68.70 24.46 8.97
C ALA A 564 -69.09 24.92 10.39
N PRO A 565 -70.36 25.27 10.66
CA PRO A 565 -70.80 25.70 11.99
C PRO A 565 -70.81 24.52 12.97
N VAL A 566 -70.55 24.85 14.24
CA VAL A 566 -70.46 24.00 15.44
C VAL A 566 -71.73 23.20 15.69
#